data_AF-A0A1V5S305-F1
#
_entry.id   AF-A0A1V5S305-F1
#
_cell.length_a   1.000
_cell.length_b   1.000
_cell.length_c   1.000
_cell.angle_alpha   90.00
_cell.angle_beta   90.00
_cell.angle_gamma   90.00
#
_symmetry.space_group_name_H-M   'P 1'
#
loop_
_entity.id
_entity.type
_entity.pdbx_description
1 polymer ?
#
loop_
_entity_poly.entity_id
_entity_poly.type
_entity_poly.pdbx_seq_one_letter_code
_entity_poly.pdbx_strand_id
1 'polypeptide(L)'
;MVCQNCGKNLSEGETICDVCGTVAVEQPNNSHNMGELISFSSKISDSAFNSYKNKSIKWAFLFSGILAVIALVGFPVYGNVSGEIDWPNSLFYGMGIGGMFLVIALLQTLKKSFDKTWDGIVVNKDSYTVKERDNGHTSKHTIYKLKIQKDSGGYKKHKWRDIPGVYSYYNIGDKVRHHKGFSFYEKYDKSKDTKIMCAACLSFVDADKDTCPRCKCPLLK
;
A
#
# COMPACT_ATOMS: atom_id res chain seq x y z
N MET A 1 -39.28 -18.47 -6.62
CA MET A 1 -38.45 -18.16 -5.41
C MET A 1 -39.03 -18.89 -4.19
N VAL A 2 -38.27 -19.18 -3.13
CA VAL A 2 -38.77 -19.97 -1.98
C VAL A 2 -38.84 -19.09 -0.73
N CYS A 3 -39.98 -19.09 -0.03
CA CYS A 3 -40.14 -18.35 1.22
C CYS A 3 -39.21 -18.92 2.31
N GLN A 4 -38.34 -18.09 2.90
CA GLN A 4 -37.40 -18.55 3.93
C GLN A 4 -38.05 -18.84 5.29
N ASN A 5 -39.29 -18.39 5.52
CA ASN A 5 -40.00 -18.64 6.77
C ASN A 5 -40.79 -19.97 6.74
N CYS A 6 -41.48 -20.26 5.63
CA CYS A 6 -42.37 -21.44 5.54
C CYS A 6 -42.03 -22.45 4.43
N GLY A 7 -41.03 -22.16 3.57
CA GLY A 7 -40.56 -23.10 2.54
C GLY A 7 -41.46 -23.22 1.30
N LYS A 8 -42.52 -22.42 1.17
CA LYS A 8 -43.39 -22.44 -0.02
C LYS A 8 -42.71 -21.81 -1.25
N ASN A 9 -42.94 -22.40 -2.43
CA ASN A 9 -42.60 -21.82 -3.72
C ASN A 9 -43.55 -20.65 -4.05
N LEU A 10 -42.98 -19.46 -4.25
CA LEU A 10 -43.69 -18.23 -4.62
C LEU A 10 -43.69 -18.06 -6.15
N SER A 11 -44.82 -17.58 -6.66
CA SER A 11 -45.04 -17.22 -8.07
C SER A 11 -44.10 -16.07 -8.48
N GLU A 12 -43.74 -15.98 -9.77
CA GLU A 12 -42.97 -14.83 -10.27
C GLU A 12 -43.77 -13.53 -10.10
N GLY A 13 -43.25 -12.59 -9.30
CA GLY A 13 -43.85 -11.27 -9.05
C GLY A 13 -44.59 -11.10 -7.71
N GLU A 14 -44.70 -12.14 -6.88
CA GLU A 14 -45.33 -12.03 -5.55
C GLU A 14 -44.36 -11.48 -4.49
N THR A 15 -44.63 -10.28 -3.98
CA THR A 15 -43.81 -9.64 -2.94
C THR A 15 -44.16 -10.07 -1.51
N ILE A 16 -45.24 -10.82 -1.31
CA ILE A 16 -45.73 -11.24 0.01
C ILE A 16 -46.14 -12.70 -0.07
N CYS A 17 -45.66 -13.53 0.86
CA CYS A 17 -46.09 -14.92 0.94
C CYS A 17 -47.54 -15.00 1.45
N ASP A 18 -48.41 -15.59 0.64
CA ASP A 18 -49.82 -15.82 0.95
C ASP A 18 -50.07 -16.81 2.11
N VAL A 19 -49.09 -17.67 2.44
CA VAL A 19 -49.21 -18.65 3.53
C VAL A 19 -48.80 -18.07 4.88
N CYS A 20 -47.69 -17.34 4.96
CA CYS A 20 -47.15 -16.87 6.24
C CYS A 20 -47.08 -15.33 6.37
N GLY A 21 -47.56 -14.58 5.37
CA GLY A 21 -47.63 -13.12 5.39
C GLY A 21 -46.28 -12.41 5.37
N THR A 22 -45.18 -13.14 5.18
CA THR A 22 -43.82 -12.56 5.21
C THR A 22 -43.52 -11.87 3.89
N VAL A 23 -43.10 -10.61 3.96
CA VAL A 23 -42.67 -9.82 2.80
C VAL A 23 -41.37 -10.41 2.26
N ALA A 24 -41.36 -10.73 0.96
CA ALA A 24 -40.16 -11.08 0.23
C ALA A 24 -39.27 -9.84 0.14
N VAL A 25 -38.25 -9.76 1.00
CA VAL A 25 -37.19 -8.77 0.86
C VAL A 25 -36.30 -9.21 -0.30
N GLU A 26 -36.17 -8.39 -1.33
CA GLU A 26 -35.13 -8.56 -2.34
C GLU A 26 -33.78 -8.57 -1.61
N GLN A 27 -33.20 -9.76 -1.46
CA GLN A 27 -31.81 -9.83 -1.05
C GLN A 27 -30.99 -9.31 -2.23
N PRO A 28 -30.13 -8.29 -2.04
CA PRO A 28 -29.16 -7.97 -3.06
C PRO A 28 -28.35 -9.24 -3.33
N ASN A 29 -28.40 -9.71 -4.58
CA ASN A 29 -27.64 -10.85 -5.12
C ASN A 29 -26.13 -10.55 -5.13
N ASN A 30 -25.57 -10.17 -3.99
CA ASN A 30 -24.14 -10.15 -3.77
C ASN A 30 -23.79 -11.37 -2.93
N SER A 31 -24.00 -12.55 -3.51
CA SER A 31 -23.28 -13.76 -3.10
C SER A 31 -21.80 -13.61 -3.50
N HIS A 32 -21.11 -12.63 -2.91
CA HIS A 32 -19.66 -12.70 -2.82
C HIS A 32 -19.39 -13.85 -1.85
N ASN A 33 -18.88 -14.95 -2.40
CA ASN A 33 -18.51 -16.15 -1.67
C ASN A 33 -17.72 -15.76 -0.41
N MET A 34 -18.35 -15.85 0.76
CA MET A 34 -17.73 -15.52 2.04
C MET A 34 -16.50 -16.41 2.33
N GLY A 35 -16.38 -17.54 1.62
CA GLY A 35 -15.21 -18.41 1.61
C GLY A 35 -14.03 -17.96 0.74
N GLU A 36 -14.20 -17.00 -0.18
CA GLU A 36 -13.10 -16.51 -1.03
C GLU A 36 -12.17 -15.56 -0.25
N LEU A 37 -12.72 -14.80 0.71
CA LEU A 37 -11.99 -13.80 1.51
C LEU A 37 -11.09 -14.37 2.62
N ILE A 38 -11.11 -15.69 2.83
CA ILE A 38 -10.31 -16.39 3.87
C ILE A 38 -9.19 -17.17 3.19
N SER A 39 -8.34 -16.45 2.47
CA SER A 39 -7.13 -16.97 1.86
C SER A 39 -6.21 -15.83 1.41
N PHE A 40 -4.98 -16.15 1.02
CA PHE A 40 -4.16 -15.20 0.28
C PHE A 40 -4.59 -15.18 -1.18
N SER A 41 -4.76 -13.97 -1.72
CA SER A 41 -5.26 -13.75 -3.07
C SER A 41 -4.25 -14.23 -4.12
N SER A 42 -4.74 -14.98 -5.11
CA SER A 42 -3.95 -15.39 -6.28
C SER A 42 -3.69 -14.23 -7.25
N LYS A 43 -4.42 -13.11 -7.11
CA LYS A 43 -4.38 -11.94 -8.00
C LYS A 43 -3.06 -11.17 -7.95
N ILE A 44 -2.13 -11.48 -7.05
CA ILE A 44 -0.83 -10.80 -6.97
C ILE A 44 0.03 -10.99 -8.24
N SER A 45 -0.19 -12.08 -8.99
CA SER A 45 0.49 -12.35 -10.26
C SER A 45 -0.05 -11.53 -11.44
N ASP A 46 -1.08 -10.72 -11.22
CA ASP A 46 -1.68 -9.88 -12.26
C ASP A 46 -0.67 -8.87 -12.85
N SER A 47 -0.71 -8.73 -14.17
CA SER A 47 0.14 -7.81 -14.93
C SER A 47 0.04 -6.34 -14.49
N ALA A 48 -1.08 -5.94 -13.89
CA ALA A 48 -1.29 -4.60 -13.35
C ALA A 48 -0.32 -4.28 -12.21
N PHE A 49 0.01 -5.26 -11.35
CA PHE A 49 1.01 -5.07 -10.30
C PHE A 49 2.41 -4.91 -10.87
N ASN A 50 2.75 -5.67 -11.91
CA ASN A 50 4.04 -5.51 -12.59
C ASN A 50 4.13 -4.14 -13.28
N SER A 51 3.06 -3.74 -13.96
CA SER A 51 2.94 -2.43 -14.61
C SER A 51 3.09 -1.27 -13.61
N TYR A 52 2.49 -1.39 -12.42
CA TYR A 52 2.61 -0.41 -11.35
C TYR A 52 4.06 -0.27 -10.86
N LYS A 53 4.74 -1.41 -10.60
CA LYS A 53 6.16 -1.42 -10.19
C LYS A 53 7.06 -0.80 -11.25
N ASN A 54 6.87 -1.18 -12.52
CA ASN A 54 7.67 -0.68 -13.63
C ASN A 54 7.47 0.81 -13.86
N LYS A 55 6.23 1.32 -13.72
CA LYS A 55 5.97 2.77 -13.76
C LYS A 55 6.74 3.50 -12.67
N SER A 56 6.73 3.00 -11.43
CA SER A 56 7.49 3.62 -10.32
C SER A 56 8.99 3.70 -10.62
N ILE A 57 9.58 2.64 -11.20
CA ILE A 57 11.00 2.63 -11.59
C ILE A 57 11.27 3.63 -12.72
N LYS A 58 10.46 3.61 -13.80
CA LYS A 58 10.60 4.54 -14.92
C LYS A 58 10.53 5.99 -14.48
N TRP A 59 9.57 6.33 -13.62
CA TRP A 59 9.44 7.68 -13.08
C TRP A 59 10.63 8.10 -12.21
N ALA A 60 11.16 7.19 -11.39
CA ALA A 60 12.35 7.47 -10.58
C ALA A 60 13.57 7.79 -11.47
N PHE A 61 13.83 6.98 -12.50
CA PHE A 61 14.96 7.22 -13.42
C PHE A 61 14.75 8.45 -14.31
N LEU A 62 13.53 8.69 -14.79
CA LEU A 62 13.21 9.89 -15.56
C LEU A 62 13.45 11.15 -14.72
N PHE A 63 12.94 11.19 -13.49
CA PHE A 63 13.10 12.32 -12.60
C PHE A 63 14.58 12.57 -12.24
N SER A 64 15.31 11.51 -11.83
CA SER A 64 16.75 11.62 -11.57
C SER A 64 17.54 12.04 -12.80
N GLY A 65 17.17 11.55 -13.99
CA GLY A 65 17.80 11.93 -15.26
C GLY A 65 17.62 13.41 -15.57
N ILE A 66 16.41 13.95 -15.41
CA ILE A 66 16.13 15.37 -15.59
C ILE A 66 16.97 16.22 -14.63
N LEU A 67 17.00 15.87 -13.34
CA LEU A 67 17.81 16.57 -12.35
C LEU A 67 19.31 16.51 -12.65
N ALA A 68 19.79 15.37 -13.15
CA ALA A 68 21.18 15.22 -13.54
C ALA A 68 21.55 16.11 -14.73
N VAL A 69 20.69 16.20 -15.75
CA VAL A 69 20.90 17.13 -16.89
C VAL A 69 20.87 18.59 -16.43
N ILE A 70 19.93 18.95 -15.55
CA ILE A 70 19.87 20.30 -14.96
C ILE A 70 21.16 20.62 -14.21
N ALA A 71 21.70 19.70 -13.40
CA ALA A 71 22.96 19.91 -12.71
C ALA A 71 24.14 20.04 -13.69
N LEU A 72 24.22 19.15 -14.69
CA LEU A 72 25.30 19.14 -15.68
C LEU A 72 25.37 20.43 -16.52
N VAL A 73 24.23 21.06 -16.82
CA VAL A 73 24.18 22.30 -17.61
C VAL A 73 24.15 23.54 -16.72
N GLY A 74 23.42 23.48 -15.61
CA GLY A 74 23.18 24.61 -14.72
C GLY A 74 24.45 25.08 -14.02
N PHE A 75 25.31 24.18 -13.54
CA PHE A 75 26.56 24.57 -12.88
C PHE A 75 27.56 25.26 -13.82
N PRO A 76 27.81 24.77 -15.05
CA PRO A 76 28.62 25.49 -16.03
C PRO A 76 28.07 26.87 -16.40
N VAL A 77 26.76 26.99 -16.64
CA VAL A 77 26.13 28.28 -16.96
C VAL A 77 26.25 29.23 -15.77
N TYR A 78 25.98 28.76 -14.56
CA TYR A 78 26.14 29.53 -13.34
C TYR A 78 27.58 30.02 -13.17
N GLY A 79 28.57 29.12 -13.25
CA GLY A 79 29.98 29.46 -13.09
C GLY A 79 30.45 30.49 -14.12
N ASN A 80 29.99 30.38 -15.37
CA ASN A 80 30.33 31.34 -16.42
C ASN A 80 29.66 32.72 -16.22
N VAL A 81 28.47 32.77 -15.63
CA VAL A 81 27.74 34.03 -15.39
C VAL A 81 28.19 34.72 -14.10
N SER A 82 28.40 33.95 -13.03
CA SER A 82 28.78 34.49 -11.72
C SER A 82 30.27 34.74 -11.58
N GLY A 83 31.11 34.00 -12.31
CA GLY A 83 32.56 34.01 -12.15
C GLY A 83 33.03 33.38 -10.83
N GLU A 84 32.14 32.76 -10.05
CA GLU A 84 32.48 32.15 -8.76
C GLU A 84 33.14 30.77 -8.91
N ILE A 85 32.90 30.10 -10.03
CA ILE A 85 33.39 28.73 -10.27
C ILE A 85 33.95 28.63 -11.69
N ASP A 86 35.27 28.51 -11.77
CA ASP A 86 35.99 28.38 -13.04
C ASP A 86 35.65 27.07 -13.77
N TRP A 87 35.77 27.13 -15.10
CA TRP A 87 35.78 25.94 -15.94
C TRP A 87 37.17 25.25 -15.86
N PRO A 88 37.28 23.92 -15.67
CA PRO A 88 36.24 22.89 -15.73
C PRO A 88 35.62 22.49 -14.38
N ASN A 89 35.95 23.19 -13.28
CA ASN A 89 35.47 22.83 -11.94
C ASN A 89 33.94 22.88 -11.83
N SER A 90 33.30 23.86 -12.46
CA SER A 90 31.84 23.97 -12.54
C SER A 90 31.18 22.73 -13.17
N LEU A 91 31.80 22.12 -14.19
CA LEU A 91 31.34 20.86 -14.75
C LEU A 91 31.44 19.70 -13.75
N PHE A 92 32.55 19.61 -13.02
CA PHE A 92 32.76 18.55 -12.05
C PHE A 92 31.74 18.59 -10.90
N TYR A 93 31.35 19.79 -10.44
CA TYR A 93 30.23 19.92 -9.48
C TYR A 93 28.91 19.41 -10.07
N GLY A 94 28.59 19.79 -11.30
CA GLY A 94 27.40 19.30 -12.02
C GLY A 94 27.40 17.78 -12.19
N MET A 95 28.55 17.19 -12.54
CA MET A 95 28.73 15.74 -12.64
C MET A 95 28.57 15.04 -11.28
N GLY A 96 29.15 15.59 -10.21
CA GLY A 96 29.06 15.01 -8.88
C GLY A 96 27.62 14.96 -8.38
N ILE A 97 26.91 16.10 -8.43
CA ILE A 97 25.53 16.22 -7.98
C ILE A 97 24.59 15.42 -8.89
N GLY A 98 24.74 15.54 -10.21
CA GLY A 98 23.93 14.79 -11.17
C GLY A 98 24.13 13.28 -11.05
N GLY A 99 25.38 12.84 -10.90
CA GLY A 99 25.74 11.45 -10.65
C GLY A 99 25.11 10.92 -9.36
N MET A 100 25.08 11.71 -8.28
CA MET A 100 24.44 11.33 -7.02
C MET A 100 22.95 11.00 -7.22
N PHE A 101 22.19 11.78 -7.97
CA PHE A 101 20.76 11.50 -8.23
C PHE A 101 20.54 10.18 -8.97
N LEU A 102 21.40 9.87 -9.95
CA LEU A 102 21.35 8.62 -10.71
C LEU A 102 21.75 7.42 -9.84
N VAL A 103 22.82 7.55 -9.04
CA VAL A 103 23.27 6.52 -8.10
C VAL A 103 22.19 6.21 -7.08
N ILE A 104 21.53 7.24 -6.51
CA ILE A 104 20.42 7.05 -5.56
C ILE A 104 19.27 6.27 -6.22
N ALA A 105 18.86 6.63 -7.45
CA ALA A 105 17.81 5.91 -8.16
C ALA A 105 18.18 4.45 -8.45
N LEU A 106 19.43 4.19 -8.82
CA LEU A 106 19.97 2.86 -9.05
C LEU A 106 19.96 2.03 -7.76
N LEU A 107 20.52 2.56 -6.66
CA LEU A 107 20.57 1.87 -5.37
C LEU A 107 19.18 1.58 -4.81
N GLN A 108 18.22 2.50 -4.96
CA GLN A 108 16.83 2.26 -4.57
C GLN A 108 16.20 1.13 -5.37
N THR A 109 16.48 1.06 -6.67
CA THR A 109 15.97 0.00 -7.55
C THR A 109 16.58 -1.35 -7.22
N LEU A 110 17.89 -1.41 -6.99
CA LEU A 110 18.60 -2.62 -6.56
C LEU A 110 18.10 -3.11 -5.19
N LYS A 111 17.93 -2.21 -4.22
CA LYS A 111 17.38 -2.58 -2.90
C LYS A 111 15.99 -3.23 -3.01
N LYS A 112 15.13 -2.74 -3.90
CA LYS A 112 13.80 -3.34 -4.16
C LYS A 112 13.90 -4.70 -4.84
N SER A 113 14.94 -4.97 -5.64
CA SER A 113 15.10 -6.26 -6.32
C SER A 113 15.45 -7.40 -5.35
N PHE A 114 16.17 -7.08 -4.26
CA PHE A 114 16.48 -7.99 -3.15
C PHE A 114 15.33 -8.25 -2.19
N ASP A 115 14.20 -7.54 -2.35
CA ASP A 115 13.01 -7.81 -1.56
C ASP A 115 12.46 -9.22 -1.85
N LYS A 116 11.88 -9.85 -0.83
CA LYS A 116 11.40 -11.24 -0.90
C LYS A 116 9.99 -11.32 -0.37
N THR A 117 9.16 -12.16 -0.98
CA THR A 117 7.86 -12.52 -0.44
C THR A 117 8.07 -13.38 0.81
N TRP A 118 7.32 -13.11 1.87
CA TRP A 118 7.36 -13.88 3.12
C TRP A 118 6.03 -13.79 3.86
N ASP A 119 5.74 -14.81 4.65
CA ASP A 119 4.56 -14.88 5.51
C ASP A 119 4.93 -14.60 6.97
N GLY A 120 3.96 -14.16 7.75
CA GLY A 120 4.14 -13.86 9.15
C GLY A 120 2.85 -13.60 9.90
N ILE A 121 2.99 -13.22 11.16
CA ILE A 121 1.87 -12.95 12.07
C ILE A 121 2.09 -11.62 12.77
N VAL A 122 1.03 -10.83 12.91
CA VAL A 122 1.04 -9.62 13.74
C VAL A 122 1.08 -10.03 15.21
N VAL A 123 2.22 -9.82 15.86
CA VAL A 123 2.45 -10.28 17.24
C VAL A 123 2.28 -9.19 18.28
N ASN A 124 2.40 -7.93 17.89
CA ASN A 124 2.26 -6.82 18.82
C ASN A 124 1.85 -5.54 18.10
N LYS A 125 0.97 -4.79 18.76
CA LYS A 125 0.60 -3.41 18.44
C LYS A 125 0.75 -2.59 19.72
N ASP A 126 1.36 -1.43 19.59
CA ASP A 126 1.61 -0.52 20.71
C ASP A 126 1.38 0.93 20.26
N SER A 127 0.92 1.77 21.19
CA SER A 127 0.79 3.22 20.96
C SER A 127 1.11 4.00 22.22
N TYR A 128 2.02 4.97 22.13
CA TYR A 128 2.45 5.76 23.28
C TYR A 128 2.78 7.20 22.87
N THR A 129 2.64 8.14 23.80
CA THR A 129 2.96 9.55 23.57
C THR A 129 4.41 9.85 23.97
N VAL A 130 5.13 10.57 23.12
CA VAL A 130 6.47 11.08 23.40
C VAL A 130 6.41 12.61 23.51
N LYS A 131 7.10 13.17 24.49
CA LYS A 131 7.31 14.62 24.61
C LYS A 131 8.68 14.95 24.02
N GLU A 132 8.72 15.83 23.04
CA GLU A 132 9.97 16.36 22.47
C GLU A 132 10.06 17.84 22.82
N ARG A 133 11.27 18.28 23.18
CA ARG A 133 11.57 19.70 23.43
C ARG A 133 12.47 20.19 22.32
N ASP A 134 12.02 21.25 21.63
CA ASP A 134 12.80 21.94 20.62
C ASP A 134 12.67 23.45 20.84
N ASN A 135 13.80 24.15 20.93
CA ASN A 135 13.89 25.61 21.16
C ASN A 135 12.86 26.17 22.17
N GLY A 136 12.74 25.51 23.34
CA GLY A 136 11.87 25.94 24.45
C GLY A 136 10.38 25.56 24.30
N HIS A 137 9.95 25.08 23.14
CA HIS A 137 8.60 24.54 22.94
C HIS A 137 8.57 23.03 23.22
N THR A 138 7.54 22.57 23.94
CA THR A 138 7.30 21.13 24.17
C THR A 138 6.17 20.65 23.28
N SER A 139 6.47 19.81 22.30
CA SER A 139 5.48 19.13 21.48
C SER A 139 5.19 17.73 22.03
N LYS A 140 3.94 17.29 21.89
CA LYS A 140 3.51 15.91 22.19
C LYS A 140 3.24 15.21 20.88
N HIS A 141 3.85 14.04 20.71
CA HIS A 141 3.68 13.21 19.53
C HIS A 141 3.17 11.82 19.90
N THR A 142 2.15 11.34 19.22
CA THR A 142 1.64 9.98 19.40
C THR A 142 2.38 9.05 18.46
N ILE A 143 2.98 7.99 18.99
CA ILE A 143 3.69 6.99 18.20
C ILE A 143 2.85 5.73 18.13
N TYR A 144 2.58 5.25 16.92
CA TYR A 144 1.97 3.95 16.66
C TYR A 144 3.04 2.96 16.21
N LYS A 145 3.08 1.77 16.80
CA LYS A 145 4.03 0.70 16.46
C LYS A 145 3.31 -0.59 16.11
N LEU A 146 3.67 -1.17 14.97
CA LEU A 146 3.24 -2.50 14.54
C LEU A 146 4.44 -3.42 14.45
N LYS A 147 4.36 -4.62 15.04
CA LYS A 147 5.40 -5.64 15.00
C LYS A 147 4.85 -6.93 14.42
N ILE A 148 5.52 -7.42 13.39
CA ILE A 148 5.19 -8.66 12.68
C ILE A 148 6.35 -9.63 12.85
N GLN A 149 6.04 -10.84 13.28
CA GLN A 149 6.98 -11.96 13.30
C GLN A 149 6.94 -12.64 11.95
N LYS A 150 8.10 -12.84 11.32
CA LYS A 150 8.19 -13.58 10.06
C LYS A 150 8.26 -15.07 10.37
N ASP A 151 7.67 -15.89 9.50
CA ASP A 151 7.75 -17.35 9.60
C ASP A 151 9.19 -17.84 9.43
N SER A 152 9.99 -17.12 8.62
CA SER A 152 11.44 -17.34 8.47
C SER A 152 12.26 -16.99 9.72
N GLY A 153 11.62 -16.53 10.80
CA GLY A 153 12.29 -15.94 11.96
C GLY A 153 12.59 -14.44 11.83
N GLY A 154 12.76 -13.81 13.00
CA GLY A 154 12.97 -12.38 13.15
C GLY A 154 11.68 -11.56 13.07
N TYR A 155 11.82 -10.23 13.20
CA TYR A 155 10.69 -9.31 13.26
C TYR A 155 10.83 -8.16 12.26
N LYS A 156 9.68 -7.72 11.73
CA LYS A 156 9.54 -6.47 10.99
C LYS A 156 8.73 -5.49 11.84
N LYS A 157 9.25 -4.27 12.00
CA LYS A 157 8.63 -3.22 12.80
C LYS A 157 8.27 -2.04 11.90
N HIS A 158 7.08 -1.49 12.10
CA HIS A 158 6.65 -0.22 11.52
C HIS A 158 6.34 0.76 12.63
N LYS A 159 6.65 2.03 12.38
CA LYS A 159 6.44 3.13 13.32
C LYS A 159 5.83 4.30 12.55
N TRP A 160 4.71 4.81 13.03
CA TRP A 160 4.10 6.04 12.53
C TRP A 160 4.02 7.06 13.64
N ARG A 161 4.08 8.34 13.28
CA ARG A 161 4.01 9.48 14.18
C ARG A 161 2.75 10.27 13.86
N ASP A 162 1.97 10.55 14.91
CA ASP A 162 0.71 11.30 14.98
C ASP A 162 -0.47 10.74 14.18
N ILE A 163 -0.20 10.07 13.06
CA ILE A 163 -1.18 9.43 12.19
C ILE A 163 -0.98 7.92 12.26
N PRO A 164 -2.04 7.11 12.49
CA PRO A 164 -1.90 5.66 12.64
C PRO A 164 -1.48 4.95 11.33
N GLY A 165 -1.68 5.56 10.17
CA GLY A 165 -1.38 4.92 8.89
C GLY A 165 -2.19 3.63 8.72
N VAL A 166 -1.50 2.51 8.47
CA VAL A 166 -2.14 1.18 8.37
C VAL A 166 -2.19 0.43 9.70
N TYR A 167 -1.74 1.05 10.80
CA TYR A 167 -1.78 0.44 12.14
C TYR A 167 -3.18 -0.03 12.54
N SER A 168 -4.21 0.76 12.22
CA SER A 168 -5.61 0.46 12.55
C SER A 168 -6.19 -0.68 11.73
N TYR A 169 -5.60 -1.00 10.57
CA TYR A 169 -6.11 -2.04 9.67
C TYR A 169 -5.81 -3.47 10.15
N TYR A 170 -4.65 -3.66 10.79
CA TYR A 170 -4.20 -4.95 11.28
C TYR A 170 -4.63 -5.20 12.72
N ASN A 171 -4.92 -6.44 13.07
CA ASN A 171 -5.15 -6.90 14.44
C ASN A 171 -4.05 -7.86 14.89
N ILE A 172 -3.85 -7.95 16.20
CA ILE A 172 -2.94 -8.95 16.77
C ILE A 172 -3.51 -10.34 16.46
N GLY A 173 -2.66 -11.25 15.98
CA GLY A 173 -3.05 -12.58 15.51
C GLY A 173 -3.34 -12.66 14.01
N ASP A 174 -3.42 -11.54 13.30
CA ASP A 174 -3.59 -11.56 11.84
C ASP A 174 -2.40 -12.27 11.18
N LYS A 175 -2.69 -13.34 10.43
CA LYS A 175 -1.74 -13.93 9.49
C LYS A 175 -1.63 -13.01 8.28
N VAL A 176 -0.42 -12.67 7.88
CA VAL A 176 -0.15 -11.70 6.83
C VAL A 176 0.91 -12.20 5.84
N ARG A 177 0.85 -11.71 4.60
CA ARG A 177 1.83 -11.97 3.55
C ARG A 177 2.41 -10.67 3.03
N HIS A 178 3.74 -10.58 3.05
CA HIS A 178 4.49 -9.56 2.34
C HIS A 178 4.70 -10.00 0.91
N HIS A 179 4.33 -9.16 -0.05
CA HIS A 179 4.55 -9.41 -1.47
C HIS A 179 5.75 -8.62 -1.97
N LYS A 180 6.68 -9.30 -2.66
CA LYS A 180 7.89 -8.69 -3.22
C LYS A 180 7.59 -7.40 -4.00
N GLY A 181 8.24 -6.31 -3.59
CA GLY A 181 8.15 -5.00 -4.23
C GLY A 181 7.06 -4.08 -3.65
N PHE A 182 6.32 -4.54 -2.63
CA PHE A 182 5.32 -3.74 -1.91
C PHE A 182 5.75 -3.52 -0.46
N SER A 183 5.26 -2.47 0.19
CA SER A 183 5.73 -2.07 1.53
C SER A 183 4.92 -2.65 2.68
N PHE A 184 3.68 -3.08 2.40
CA PHE A 184 2.71 -3.51 3.40
C PHE A 184 2.06 -4.83 3.00
N TYR A 185 1.31 -5.39 3.93
CA TYR A 185 0.97 -6.81 3.93
C TYR A 185 -0.49 -7.05 3.56
N GLU A 186 -0.70 -8.13 2.84
CA GLU A 186 -2.03 -8.70 2.66
C GLU A 186 -2.41 -9.50 3.92
N LYS A 187 -3.63 -9.32 4.46
CA LYS A 187 -4.19 -10.18 5.51
C LYS A 187 -4.65 -11.51 4.93
N TYR A 188 -4.55 -12.60 5.68
CA TYR A 188 -5.10 -13.89 5.26
C TYR A 188 -6.64 -13.90 5.33
N ASP A 189 -7.19 -13.52 6.48
CA ASP A 189 -8.64 -13.39 6.69
C ASP A 189 -9.07 -11.94 6.50
N LYS A 190 -9.88 -11.70 5.47
CA LYS A 190 -10.46 -10.41 5.11
C LYS A 190 -11.98 -10.41 5.24
N SER A 191 -12.57 -11.50 5.73
CA SER A 191 -14.03 -11.70 5.77
C SER A 191 -14.77 -10.66 6.61
N LYS A 192 -14.09 -10.07 7.60
CA LYS A 192 -14.63 -9.05 8.51
C LYS A 192 -14.29 -7.62 8.09
N ASP A 193 -13.54 -7.44 7.00
CA ASP A 193 -13.08 -6.13 6.57
C ASP A 193 -14.12 -5.49 5.62
N THR A 194 -14.69 -4.35 6.00
CA THR A 194 -15.55 -3.56 5.11
C THR A 194 -14.76 -2.83 4.03
N LYS A 195 -13.47 -2.59 4.28
CA LYS A 195 -12.52 -1.98 3.35
C LYS A 195 -11.24 -2.79 3.29
N ILE A 196 -10.78 -3.05 2.07
CA ILE A 196 -9.53 -3.74 1.78
C ILE A 196 -8.45 -2.71 1.44
N MET A 197 -7.30 -2.86 2.07
CA MET A 197 -6.12 -2.05 1.76
C MET A 197 -5.52 -2.50 0.43
N CYS A 198 -5.40 -1.60 -0.54
CA CYS A 198 -4.69 -1.89 -1.78
C CYS A 198 -3.18 -2.07 -1.51
N ALA A 199 -2.63 -3.25 -1.82
CA ALA A 199 -1.20 -3.54 -1.64
C ALA A 199 -0.26 -2.63 -2.45
N ALA A 200 -0.74 -2.07 -3.57
CA ALA A 200 0.06 -1.22 -4.44
C ALA A 200 0.18 0.23 -3.95
N CYS A 201 -0.95 0.86 -3.60
CA CYS A 201 -1.00 2.30 -3.30
C CYS A 201 -1.55 2.64 -1.91
N LEU A 202 -1.85 1.65 -1.07
CA LEU A 202 -2.31 1.78 0.32
C LEU A 202 -3.64 2.52 0.49
N SER A 203 -4.39 2.70 -0.60
CA SER A 203 -5.75 3.23 -0.52
C SER A 203 -6.67 2.16 0.07
N PHE A 204 -7.52 2.56 1.01
CA PHE A 204 -8.59 1.72 1.55
C PHE A 204 -9.78 1.79 0.60
N VAL A 205 -10.15 0.64 0.04
CA VAL A 205 -11.19 0.51 -0.97
C VAL A 205 -12.27 -0.40 -0.42
N ASP A 206 -13.53 -0.09 -0.69
CA ASP A 206 -14.67 -0.91 -0.26
C ASP A 206 -14.51 -2.36 -0.76
N ALA A 207 -14.87 -3.33 0.08
CA ALA A 207 -14.60 -4.76 -0.17
C ALA A 207 -15.40 -5.36 -1.34
N ASP A 208 -16.51 -4.72 -1.73
CA ASP A 208 -17.32 -5.06 -2.90
C ASP A 208 -16.56 -4.83 -4.22
N LYS A 209 -15.63 -3.88 -4.27
CA LYS A 209 -14.85 -3.57 -5.47
C LYS A 209 -13.79 -4.62 -5.75
N ASP A 210 -13.53 -4.92 -7.02
CA ASP A 210 -12.47 -5.86 -7.42
C ASP A 210 -11.14 -5.16 -7.74
N THR A 211 -11.17 -3.87 -8.03
CA THR A 211 -10.00 -3.09 -8.43
C THR A 211 -9.90 -1.80 -7.64
N CYS A 212 -8.68 -1.34 -7.41
CA CYS A 212 -8.44 -0.07 -6.76
C CYS A 212 -8.72 1.09 -7.72
N PRO A 213 -9.61 2.05 -7.38
CA PRO A 213 -9.93 3.16 -8.27
C PRO A 213 -8.74 4.08 -8.53
N ARG A 214 -7.77 4.13 -7.60
CA ARG A 214 -6.59 5.00 -7.67
C ARG A 214 -5.49 4.45 -8.57
N CYS A 215 -5.04 3.21 -8.34
CA CYS A 215 -3.91 2.63 -9.08
C CYS A 215 -4.32 1.60 -10.13
N LYS A 216 -5.60 1.22 -10.20
CA LYS A 216 -6.18 0.21 -11.10
C LYS A 216 -5.65 -1.21 -10.91
N CYS A 217 -4.83 -1.47 -9.88
CA CYS A 217 -4.46 -2.83 -9.52
C CYS A 217 -5.67 -3.56 -8.92
N PRO A 218 -5.81 -4.88 -9.14
CA PRO A 218 -6.78 -5.69 -8.43
C PRO A 218 -6.63 -5.54 -6.91
N LEU A 219 -7.75 -5.60 -6.18
CA LEU A 219 -7.70 -5.77 -4.74
C LEU A 219 -7.30 -7.22 -4.45
N LEU A 220 -6.35 -7.38 -3.53
CA LEU A 220 -5.99 -8.70 -3.00
C LEU A 220 -7.07 -9.08 -2.01
N LYS A 221 -8.07 -9.80 -2.52
CA LYS A 221 -9.16 -10.38 -1.78
C LYS A 221 -9.37 -11.81 -2.23
#